data_AF-A0A0P6RB05-F1
#
_entry.id   AF-A0A0P6RB05-F1
#
_cell.length_a   1.000
_cell.length_b   1.000
_cell.length_c   1.000
_cell.angle_alpha   90.00
_cell.angle_beta   90.00
_cell.angle_gamma   90.00
#
_symmetry.space_group_name_H-M   'P 1'
#
loop_
_entity.id
_entity.type
_entity.pdbx_description
1 polymer ?
#
loop_
_entity_poly.entity_id
_entity_poly.type
_entity_poly.pdbx_seq_one_letter_code
_entity_poly.pdbx_strand_id
1 'polypeptide(L)'
;MDNSQLSAAVFETSDAANDLTSSTYTMFSGDTFSGSLSSTDQVDVVRVYLSQGQRVEINLGGVSSGGGTVSDPALEVYDRNGNYLGLDFDDGPGNDASYSLTASASGYYRVAIFDYGQFTGFGDGGSYALSIQDAAPPQDGTLDEMAYQLTNGGWGGQQYKFNTSGSNQITVDLSDLTAEGKQLARWAMEAWEMVANLDFVEVNFGASIVFDDEDSNRAWAYAPNTTPFGSDDLNVGKGWLSTYGTNMDSYSFATYIHEIGHAIGLAHQGNYNGSASYGSDELFANDSWQLSVMSYFNQTENTSTNSSFAYVASPMMVDIIAIQNLYGAPTASSVTSGNTTYGVGSTVGNYLDDVFAALTSGSGSTNAMTATIYDRDGVDTISFAGVSHSLRLDMRAEHFSDVGALTNILGIARGTVIEKAIGGNLGDHITGNSAANTVFGAGGNDTLVGGSGS
;
A
#
# COMPACT_ATOMS: atom_id res chain seq x y z
N MET A 1 -13.55 24.34 -32.02
CA MET A 1 -14.98 24.23 -31.71
C MET A 1 -15.06 23.91 -30.23
N ASP A 2 -15.92 24.63 -29.54
CA ASP A 2 -16.16 24.55 -28.10
C ASP A 2 -16.50 23.09 -27.72
N ASN A 3 -15.69 22.47 -26.88
CA ASN A 3 -15.85 21.06 -26.47
C ASN A 3 -16.55 21.02 -25.11
N SER A 4 -17.73 21.64 -25.02
CA SER A 4 -18.65 21.35 -23.94
C SER A 4 -18.96 19.85 -24.03
N GLN A 5 -18.51 19.04 -23.07
CA GLN A 5 -18.92 17.64 -22.95
C GLN A 5 -20.46 17.59 -23.08
N LEU A 6 -20.94 16.96 -24.15
CA LEU A 6 -22.36 16.73 -24.34
C LEU A 6 -22.76 15.67 -23.31
N SER A 7 -23.42 16.08 -22.23
CA SER A 7 -24.07 15.17 -21.29
C SER A 7 -25.51 14.90 -21.73
N ALA A 8 -25.90 13.63 -21.76
CA ALA A 8 -27.27 13.22 -22.01
C ALA A 8 -27.91 12.63 -20.75
N ALA A 9 -29.18 12.97 -20.53
CA ALA A 9 -30.05 12.24 -19.62
C ALA A 9 -30.74 11.12 -20.41
N VAL A 10 -30.32 9.89 -20.17
CA VAL A 10 -30.91 8.67 -20.73
C VAL A 10 -31.97 8.18 -19.75
N PHE A 11 -33.16 7.90 -20.26
CA PHE A 11 -34.25 7.36 -19.44
C PHE A 11 -34.59 5.97 -19.93
N GLU A 12 -34.80 5.08 -18.99
CA GLU A 12 -35.39 3.79 -19.27
C GLU A 12 -36.82 3.97 -19.82
N THR A 13 -37.05 3.45 -21.03
CA THR A 13 -38.36 3.47 -21.71
C THR A 13 -38.99 2.08 -21.84
N SER A 14 -38.16 1.05 -21.74
CA SER A 14 -38.45 -0.36 -21.57
C SER A 14 -37.41 -0.95 -20.65
N ASP A 15 -37.77 -1.97 -19.87
CA ASP A 15 -36.87 -2.69 -18.95
C ASP A 15 -35.50 -2.94 -19.60
N ALA A 16 -34.44 -2.52 -18.91
CA ALA A 16 -33.09 -2.88 -19.25
C ALA A 16 -32.95 -4.39 -19.11
N ALA A 17 -32.12 -4.99 -19.96
CA ALA A 17 -31.97 -6.43 -19.90
C ALA A 17 -31.19 -6.84 -18.66
N ASN A 18 -31.58 -7.96 -18.05
CA ASN A 18 -30.86 -8.61 -16.96
C ASN A 18 -29.71 -9.53 -17.40
N ASP A 19 -29.27 -9.42 -18.65
CA ASP A 19 -28.15 -10.18 -19.19
C ASP A 19 -27.14 -9.30 -19.94
N LEU A 20 -25.88 -9.74 -19.91
CA LEU A 20 -24.74 -9.02 -20.48
C LEU A 20 -24.77 -8.88 -22.02
N THR A 21 -25.67 -9.57 -22.72
CA THR A 21 -25.65 -9.68 -24.19
C THR A 21 -26.78 -8.94 -24.87
N SER A 22 -27.95 -8.83 -24.25
CA SER A 22 -29.15 -8.30 -24.89
C SER A 22 -29.44 -6.83 -24.59
N SER A 23 -28.76 -6.23 -23.59
CA SER A 23 -28.96 -4.81 -23.26
C SER A 23 -28.66 -3.88 -24.45
N THR A 24 -29.60 -2.98 -24.71
CA THR A 24 -29.50 -1.98 -25.79
C THR A 24 -29.14 -0.58 -25.29
N TYR A 25 -29.32 -0.27 -24.01
CA TYR A 25 -28.99 1.04 -23.46
C TYR A 25 -27.49 1.29 -23.51
N THR A 26 -27.12 2.49 -23.93
CA THR A 26 -25.73 2.91 -24.07
C THR A 26 -25.54 4.27 -23.45
N MET A 27 -24.46 4.41 -22.69
CA MET A 27 -23.99 5.66 -22.12
C MET A 27 -22.59 5.99 -22.61
N PHE A 28 -22.27 7.27 -22.56
CA PHE A 28 -20.94 7.82 -22.72
C PHE A 28 -20.55 8.58 -21.45
N SER A 29 -19.28 8.92 -21.33
CA SER A 29 -18.83 9.80 -20.25
C SER A 29 -19.53 11.16 -20.32
N GLY A 30 -20.00 11.62 -19.16
CA GLY A 30 -20.89 12.77 -18.98
C GLY A 30 -22.37 12.43 -18.89
N ASP A 31 -22.80 11.22 -19.29
CA ASP A 31 -24.22 10.84 -19.29
C ASP A 31 -24.73 10.44 -17.90
N THR A 32 -26.04 10.53 -17.72
CA THR A 32 -26.78 9.94 -16.59
C THR A 32 -27.92 9.09 -17.12
N PHE A 33 -28.10 7.88 -16.59
CA PHE A 33 -29.18 6.96 -16.89
C PHE A 33 -30.10 6.82 -15.67
N SER A 34 -31.39 7.07 -15.86
CA SER A 34 -32.41 6.84 -14.84
C SER A 34 -33.20 5.58 -15.18
N GLY A 35 -33.14 4.58 -14.30
CA GLY A 35 -33.83 3.30 -14.46
C GLY A 35 -34.59 2.88 -13.20
N SER A 36 -35.22 1.70 -13.24
CA SER A 36 -35.92 1.13 -12.10
C SER A 36 -35.85 -0.39 -12.05
N LEU A 37 -35.44 -0.91 -10.90
CA LEU A 37 -35.49 -2.34 -10.60
C LEU A 37 -36.90 -2.75 -10.17
N SER A 38 -37.34 -3.93 -10.59
CA SER A 38 -38.62 -4.50 -10.18
C SER A 38 -38.42 -5.71 -9.25
N SER A 39 -39.49 -6.12 -8.55
CA SER A 39 -39.43 -7.32 -7.69
C SER A 39 -39.33 -8.64 -8.47
N THR A 40 -39.50 -8.60 -9.80
CA THR A 40 -39.37 -9.76 -10.70
C THR A 40 -38.12 -9.72 -11.58
N ASP A 41 -37.55 -8.53 -11.76
CA ASP A 41 -36.30 -8.30 -12.46
C ASP A 41 -35.44 -7.34 -11.63
N GLN A 42 -34.49 -7.92 -10.92
CA GLN A 42 -33.69 -7.23 -9.89
C GLN A 42 -32.30 -6.83 -10.41
N VAL A 43 -32.05 -7.02 -11.71
CA VAL A 43 -30.77 -6.70 -12.34
C VAL A 43 -31.02 -5.97 -13.65
N ASP A 44 -30.47 -4.78 -13.80
CA ASP A 44 -30.43 -4.05 -15.05
C ASP A 44 -29.00 -4.00 -15.58
N VAL A 45 -28.80 -4.23 -16.88
CA VAL A 45 -27.49 -4.05 -17.52
C VAL A 45 -27.51 -2.82 -18.42
N VAL A 46 -26.54 -1.92 -18.24
CA VAL A 46 -26.30 -0.76 -19.11
C VAL A 46 -24.91 -0.85 -19.74
N ARG A 47 -24.77 -0.47 -21.02
CA ARG A 47 -23.47 -0.47 -21.71
C ARG A 47 -22.83 0.91 -21.67
N VAL A 48 -21.54 0.98 -21.43
CA VAL A 48 -20.78 2.25 -21.39
C VAL A 48 -19.66 2.19 -22.41
N TYR A 49 -19.65 3.10 -23.39
CA TYR A 49 -18.54 3.16 -24.34
C TYR A 49 -17.35 3.92 -23.73
N LEU A 50 -16.19 3.26 -23.68
CA LEU A 50 -14.95 3.86 -23.21
C LEU A 50 -13.86 3.73 -24.27
N SER A 51 -12.98 4.73 -24.36
CA SER A 51 -11.76 4.67 -25.16
C SER A 51 -10.63 4.04 -24.35
N GLN A 52 -9.69 3.35 -25.00
CA GLN A 52 -8.50 2.82 -24.33
C GLN A 52 -7.77 3.94 -23.55
N GLY A 53 -7.47 3.68 -22.28
CA GLY A 53 -6.84 4.61 -21.35
C GLY A 53 -7.77 5.68 -20.77
N GLN A 54 -9.04 5.72 -21.17
CA GLN A 54 -10.02 6.61 -20.56
C GLN A 54 -10.35 6.08 -19.16
N ARG A 55 -10.14 6.94 -18.15
CA ARG A 55 -10.58 6.68 -16.78
C ARG A 55 -11.93 7.35 -16.53
N VAL A 56 -12.85 6.62 -15.92
CA VAL A 56 -14.17 7.12 -15.53
C VAL A 56 -14.51 6.70 -14.11
N GLU A 57 -15.35 7.50 -13.48
CA GLU A 57 -16.04 7.15 -12.24
C GLU A 57 -17.50 6.78 -12.58
N ILE A 58 -17.91 5.58 -12.17
CA ILE A 58 -19.25 5.02 -12.39
C ILE A 58 -20.00 5.14 -11.06
N ASN A 59 -20.90 6.12 -10.96
CA ASN A 59 -21.63 6.37 -9.71
C ASN A 59 -23.07 5.87 -9.85
N LEU A 60 -23.54 5.07 -8.91
CA LEU A 60 -24.91 4.56 -8.85
C LEU A 60 -25.64 5.12 -7.62
N GLY A 61 -26.54 6.07 -7.86
CA GLY A 61 -27.27 6.78 -6.82
C GLY A 61 -28.63 6.17 -6.49
N GLY A 62 -28.87 5.94 -5.20
CA GLY A 62 -30.14 5.51 -4.62
C GLY A 62 -30.72 6.58 -3.70
N VAL A 63 -31.29 6.16 -2.56
CA VAL A 63 -31.86 7.07 -1.56
C VAL A 63 -30.81 8.03 -1.00
N SER A 64 -29.58 7.57 -0.82
CA SER A 64 -28.55 8.30 -0.05
C SER A 64 -28.07 9.57 -0.75
N SER A 65 -27.85 9.51 -2.07
CA SER A 65 -27.56 10.68 -2.90
C SER A 65 -28.80 11.38 -3.47
N GLY A 66 -30.00 10.82 -3.26
CA GLY A 66 -31.24 11.26 -3.91
C GLY A 66 -31.30 10.92 -5.40
N GLY A 67 -30.48 9.99 -5.88
CA GLY A 67 -30.50 9.42 -7.23
C GLY A 67 -31.69 8.50 -7.49
N GLY A 68 -32.39 8.05 -6.44
CA GLY A 68 -33.55 7.17 -6.59
C GLY A 68 -34.21 6.75 -5.28
N THR A 69 -34.88 5.60 -5.31
CA THR A 69 -35.60 5.02 -4.17
C THR A 69 -35.03 3.68 -3.70
N VAL A 70 -34.07 3.10 -4.42
CA VAL A 70 -33.33 1.92 -3.97
C VAL A 70 -32.48 2.32 -2.75
N SER A 71 -32.58 1.56 -1.65
CA SER A 71 -31.91 1.89 -0.39
C SER A 71 -30.44 1.51 -0.35
N ASP A 72 -30.07 0.49 -1.11
CA ASP A 72 -28.73 -0.13 -1.08
C ASP A 72 -28.33 -0.57 -2.51
N PRO A 73 -28.19 0.38 -3.45
CA PRO A 73 -27.90 0.06 -4.83
C PRO A 73 -26.44 -0.35 -5.01
N ALA A 74 -26.22 -1.47 -5.71
CA ALA A 74 -24.91 -2.04 -5.97
C ALA A 74 -24.68 -2.27 -7.47
N LEU A 75 -23.41 -2.32 -7.87
CA LEU A 75 -23.03 -2.48 -9.27
C LEU A 75 -21.90 -3.51 -9.46
N GLU A 76 -21.99 -4.31 -10.53
CA GLU A 76 -20.88 -5.10 -11.07
C GLU A 76 -20.43 -4.52 -12.41
N VAL A 77 -19.13 -4.50 -12.66
CA VAL A 77 -18.53 -3.98 -13.88
C VAL A 77 -17.87 -5.12 -14.66
N TYR A 78 -18.09 -5.13 -15.98
CA TYR A 78 -17.56 -6.12 -16.91
C TYR A 78 -16.87 -5.46 -18.09
N ASP A 79 -15.80 -6.09 -18.58
CA ASP A 79 -15.05 -5.65 -19.74
C ASP A 79 -15.86 -5.78 -21.05
N ARG A 80 -15.27 -5.28 -22.15
CA ARG A 80 -15.90 -5.36 -23.47
C ARG A 80 -16.17 -6.78 -23.97
N ASN A 81 -15.45 -7.78 -23.45
CA ASN A 81 -15.62 -9.20 -23.79
C ASN A 81 -16.60 -9.92 -22.84
N GLY A 82 -17.07 -9.25 -21.78
CA GLY A 82 -17.94 -9.81 -20.75
C GLY A 82 -17.18 -10.48 -19.60
N ASN A 83 -15.88 -10.24 -19.44
CA ASN A 83 -15.14 -10.68 -18.28
C ASN A 83 -15.45 -9.76 -17.09
N TYR A 84 -15.65 -10.34 -15.92
CA TYR A 84 -15.86 -9.60 -14.68
C TYR A 84 -14.62 -8.77 -14.32
N LEU A 85 -14.83 -7.50 -13.94
CA LEU A 85 -13.79 -6.56 -13.51
C LEU A 85 -13.89 -6.26 -12.02
N GLY A 86 -15.10 -6.08 -11.49
CA GLY A 86 -15.29 -5.72 -10.09
C GLY A 86 -16.74 -5.51 -9.71
N LEU A 87 -16.93 -5.24 -8.43
CA LEU A 87 -18.21 -5.05 -7.75
C LEU A 87 -18.01 -3.94 -6.73
N ASP A 88 -19.00 -3.07 -6.61
CA ASP A 88 -19.08 -2.12 -5.51
C ASP A 88 -20.49 -2.06 -4.91
N PHE A 89 -20.56 -1.80 -3.61
CA PHE A 89 -21.79 -1.71 -2.83
C PHE A 89 -22.01 -0.33 -2.20
N ASP A 90 -20.95 0.30 -1.68
CA ASP A 90 -21.08 1.43 -0.75
C ASP A 90 -19.94 2.45 -0.80
N ASP A 91 -19.11 2.44 -1.85
CA ASP A 91 -18.03 3.44 -2.01
C ASP A 91 -18.53 4.84 -2.40
N GLY A 92 -19.84 5.00 -2.65
CA GLY A 92 -20.52 6.27 -2.88
C GLY A 92 -21.09 6.92 -1.60
N PRO A 93 -21.93 7.98 -1.73
CA PRO A 93 -22.54 8.62 -0.57
C PRO A 93 -23.50 7.68 0.18
N GLY A 94 -23.21 7.37 1.44
CA GLY A 94 -24.10 6.53 2.27
C GLY A 94 -24.00 5.06 1.87
N ASN A 95 -25.09 4.46 1.39
CA ASN A 95 -25.12 3.09 0.86
C ASN A 95 -25.15 3.06 -0.68
N ASP A 96 -24.78 4.16 -1.34
CA ASP A 96 -24.74 4.21 -2.80
C ASP A 96 -23.39 3.67 -3.30
N ALA A 97 -23.36 3.07 -4.49
CA ALA A 97 -22.12 2.52 -5.07
C ALA A 97 -21.36 3.51 -5.98
N SER A 98 -20.03 3.44 -5.98
CA SER A 98 -19.12 4.12 -6.90
C SER A 98 -17.98 3.21 -7.34
N TYR A 99 -17.66 3.18 -8.64
CA TYR A 99 -16.58 2.34 -9.16
C TYR A 99 -15.69 3.09 -10.15
N SER A 100 -14.38 3.13 -9.87
CA SER A 100 -13.37 3.73 -10.75
C SER A 100 -12.87 2.72 -11.77
N LEU A 101 -12.85 3.09 -13.05
CA LEU A 101 -12.42 2.22 -14.14
C LEU A 101 -11.50 2.94 -15.12
N THR A 102 -10.31 2.39 -15.37
CA THR A 102 -9.51 2.74 -16.56
C THR A 102 -9.69 1.68 -17.64
N ALA A 103 -10.20 2.07 -18.81
CA ALA A 103 -10.46 1.15 -19.89
C ALA A 103 -9.16 0.61 -20.51
N SER A 104 -8.87 -0.68 -20.31
CA SER A 104 -7.72 -1.36 -20.92
C SER A 104 -7.76 -1.41 -22.46
N ALA A 105 -8.95 -1.31 -23.07
CA ALA A 105 -9.13 -1.22 -24.52
C ALA A 105 -10.44 -0.51 -24.89
N SER A 106 -10.48 0.12 -26.07
CA SER A 106 -11.71 0.79 -26.53
C SER A 106 -12.86 -0.21 -26.76
N GLY A 107 -14.06 0.12 -26.32
CA GLY A 107 -15.26 -0.70 -26.52
C GLY A 107 -16.40 -0.42 -25.54
N TYR A 108 -17.46 -1.22 -25.62
CA TYR A 108 -18.60 -1.17 -24.69
C TYR A 108 -18.36 -2.08 -23.49
N TYR A 109 -18.09 -1.46 -22.34
CA TYR A 109 -18.11 -2.09 -21.03
C TYR A 109 -19.57 -2.25 -20.58
N ARG A 110 -19.82 -3.10 -19.58
CA ARG A 110 -21.17 -3.33 -19.05
C ARG A 110 -21.18 -3.08 -17.56
N VAL A 111 -22.21 -2.38 -17.09
CA VAL A 111 -22.50 -2.16 -15.69
C VAL A 111 -23.80 -2.88 -15.40
N ALA A 112 -23.75 -3.91 -14.57
CA ALA A 112 -24.92 -4.59 -14.03
C ALA A 112 -25.28 -3.92 -12.70
N ILE A 113 -26.52 -3.49 -12.57
CA ILE A 113 -27.07 -2.72 -11.46
C ILE A 113 -28.08 -3.59 -10.74
N PHE A 114 -28.01 -3.62 -9.41
CA PHE A 114 -28.96 -4.37 -8.60
C PHE A 114 -29.12 -3.75 -7.20
N ASP A 115 -30.04 -4.29 -6.41
CA ASP A 115 -30.27 -3.93 -5.02
C ASP A 115 -29.65 -5.00 -4.12
N TYR A 116 -28.68 -4.64 -3.27
CA TYR A 116 -28.03 -5.60 -2.36
C TYR A 116 -29.03 -6.27 -1.41
N GLY A 117 -30.13 -5.58 -1.08
CA GLY A 117 -31.24 -6.11 -0.31
C GLY A 117 -31.80 -7.42 -0.85
N GLN A 118 -31.66 -7.72 -2.14
CA GLN A 118 -32.09 -8.99 -2.73
C GLN A 118 -31.38 -10.21 -2.12
N PHE A 119 -30.11 -10.06 -1.72
CA PHE A 119 -29.31 -11.14 -1.14
C PHE A 119 -29.61 -11.35 0.35
N THR A 120 -30.20 -10.35 1.00
CA THR A 120 -30.62 -10.41 2.40
C THR A 120 -32.12 -10.69 2.57
N GLY A 121 -32.88 -10.77 1.47
CA GLY A 121 -34.31 -11.06 1.46
C GLY A 121 -35.23 -9.83 1.62
N PHE A 122 -34.70 -8.63 1.42
CA PHE A 122 -35.37 -7.33 1.58
C PHE A 122 -35.34 -6.45 0.31
N GLY A 123 -34.98 -7.01 -0.85
CA GLY A 123 -34.89 -6.24 -2.11
C GLY A 123 -36.27 -5.85 -2.62
N ASP A 124 -36.68 -4.62 -2.37
CA ASP A 124 -37.99 -4.08 -2.77
C ASP A 124 -37.97 -3.49 -4.20
N GLY A 125 -36.79 -3.39 -4.82
CA GLY A 125 -36.60 -2.68 -6.08
C GLY A 125 -36.83 -1.18 -5.92
N GLY A 126 -36.91 -0.46 -7.04
CA GLY A 126 -37.06 0.99 -7.02
C GLY A 126 -36.27 1.69 -8.11
N SER A 127 -36.41 3.01 -8.18
CA SER A 127 -35.66 3.80 -9.15
C SER A 127 -34.22 4.03 -8.70
N TYR A 128 -33.32 4.24 -9.66
CA TYR A 128 -31.92 4.60 -9.43
C TYR A 128 -31.43 5.56 -10.53
N ALA A 129 -30.25 6.16 -10.30
CA ALA A 129 -29.54 6.93 -11.32
C ALA A 129 -28.09 6.46 -11.45
N LEU A 130 -27.71 5.96 -12.62
CA LEU A 130 -26.33 5.66 -12.97
C LEU A 130 -25.70 6.88 -13.66
N SER A 131 -24.52 7.32 -13.26
CA SER A 131 -23.78 8.39 -13.96
C SER A 131 -22.36 7.97 -14.26
N ILE A 132 -21.87 8.37 -15.43
CA ILE A 132 -20.50 8.10 -15.88
C ILE A 132 -19.79 9.44 -16.00
N GLN A 133 -18.68 9.64 -15.28
CA GLN A 133 -17.93 10.88 -15.31
C GLN A 133 -16.48 10.61 -15.68
N ASP A 134 -15.88 11.46 -16.52
CA ASP A 134 -14.43 11.37 -16.76
C ASP A 134 -13.70 11.63 -15.45
N ALA A 135 -12.79 10.72 -15.11
CA ALA A 135 -11.87 10.88 -13.99
C ALA A 135 -10.48 11.19 -14.55
N ALA A 136 -9.80 12.16 -13.94
CA ALA A 136 -8.39 12.36 -14.24
C ALA A 136 -7.59 11.14 -13.77
N PRO A 137 -6.52 10.74 -14.49
CA PRO A 137 -5.59 9.76 -13.96
C PRO A 137 -5.06 10.23 -12.60
N PRO A 138 -4.85 9.31 -11.63
CA PRO A 138 -4.18 9.63 -10.38
C PRO A 138 -2.88 10.39 -10.64
N GLN A 139 -2.60 11.38 -9.80
CA GLN A 139 -1.34 12.08 -9.81
C GLN A 139 -0.42 11.47 -8.76
N ASP A 140 0.88 11.72 -8.86
CA ASP A 140 1.80 11.37 -7.79
C ASP A 140 1.41 12.13 -6.52
N GLY A 141 1.24 11.39 -5.42
CA GLY A 141 1.11 11.98 -4.11
C GLY A 141 2.47 12.43 -3.59
N THR A 142 2.49 13.55 -2.87
CA THR A 142 3.63 13.87 -2.00
C THR A 142 3.72 12.84 -0.87
N LEU A 143 4.91 12.62 -0.32
CA LEU A 143 5.07 11.70 0.82
C LEU A 143 4.17 12.07 2.01
N ASP A 144 3.85 13.35 2.19
CA ASP A 144 2.94 13.82 3.25
C ASP A 144 1.47 13.50 2.97
N GLU A 145 1.01 13.65 1.73
CA GLU A 145 -0.35 13.25 1.34
C GLU A 145 -0.54 11.75 1.46
N MET A 146 0.45 10.97 1.00
CA MET A 146 0.45 9.52 1.12
C MET A 146 0.53 9.07 2.58
N ALA A 147 1.30 9.76 3.43
CA ALA A 147 1.36 9.45 4.86
C ALA A 147 0.05 9.81 5.57
N TYR A 148 -0.60 10.91 5.18
CA TYR A 148 -1.92 11.27 5.67
C TYR A 148 -2.97 10.23 5.28
N GLN A 149 -2.90 9.67 4.07
CA GLN A 149 -3.78 8.57 3.67
C GLN A 149 -3.64 7.38 4.63
N LEU A 150 -2.42 6.99 5.03
CA LEU A 150 -2.21 5.90 5.98
C LEU A 150 -2.79 6.20 7.37
N THR A 151 -2.66 7.43 7.87
CA THR A 151 -3.04 7.74 9.26
C THR A 151 -4.48 8.20 9.41
N ASN A 152 -5.08 8.76 8.35
CA ASN A 152 -6.38 9.46 8.40
C ASN A 152 -7.26 9.11 7.19
N GLY A 153 -6.76 9.31 5.97
CA GLY A 153 -7.58 9.25 4.76
C GLY A 153 -8.25 7.89 4.58
N GLY A 154 -7.47 6.80 4.65
CA GLY A 154 -7.97 5.42 4.56
C GLY A 154 -8.81 4.98 5.77
N TRP A 155 -8.91 5.82 6.80
CA TRP A 155 -9.73 5.63 8.00
C TRP A 155 -10.94 6.59 8.04
N GLY A 156 -11.34 7.16 6.90
CA GLY A 156 -12.48 8.10 6.85
C GLY A 156 -12.24 9.40 7.65
N GLY A 157 -10.97 9.81 7.77
CA GLY A 157 -10.53 11.01 8.49
C GLY A 157 -10.23 10.79 9.98
N GLN A 158 -10.52 9.62 10.54
CA GLN A 158 -10.18 9.27 11.93
C GLN A 158 -8.75 8.74 12.04
N GLN A 159 -8.17 8.78 13.24
CA GLN A 159 -6.89 8.11 13.53
C GLN A 159 -7.12 6.98 14.51
N TYR A 160 -6.51 5.83 14.23
CA TYR A 160 -6.45 4.71 15.16
C TYR A 160 -5.03 4.61 15.70
N LYS A 161 -4.86 4.68 17.03
CA LYS A 161 -3.56 4.51 17.68
C LYS A 161 -3.68 4.09 19.13
N PHE A 162 -2.66 3.43 19.66
CA PHE A 162 -2.54 3.20 21.09
C PHE A 162 -2.16 4.48 21.83
N ASN A 163 -2.59 4.59 23.08
CA ASN A 163 -2.16 5.68 23.95
C ASN A 163 -0.78 5.38 24.56
N THR A 164 0.26 5.91 23.93
CA THR A 164 1.66 5.76 24.38
C THR A 164 2.17 6.91 25.25
N SER A 165 1.29 7.77 25.77
CA SER A 165 1.73 8.95 26.53
C SER A 165 2.38 8.61 27.89
N GLY A 166 2.05 7.44 28.45
CA GLY A 166 2.61 6.97 29.73
C GLY A 166 3.81 6.02 29.58
N SER A 167 3.88 5.31 28.46
CA SER A 167 4.94 4.39 28.07
C SER A 167 4.85 4.19 26.55
N ASN A 168 5.99 4.00 25.87
CA ASN A 168 6.01 3.61 24.45
C ASN A 168 5.71 2.11 24.23
N GLN A 169 5.34 1.38 25.29
CA GLN A 169 5.15 -0.07 25.23
C GLN A 169 3.80 -0.49 24.67
N ILE A 170 3.81 -1.48 23.78
CA ILE A 170 2.64 -2.21 23.29
C ILE A 170 2.85 -3.69 23.62
N THR A 171 1.95 -4.30 24.39
CA THR A 171 2.08 -5.72 24.73
C THR A 171 1.56 -6.61 23.60
N VAL A 172 2.29 -7.68 23.29
CA VAL A 172 1.93 -8.63 22.23
C VAL A 172 1.89 -10.06 22.78
N ASP A 173 0.98 -10.89 22.28
CA ASP A 173 0.97 -12.33 22.54
C ASP A 173 1.24 -13.07 21.25
N LEU A 174 2.35 -13.80 21.21
CA LEU A 174 2.74 -14.62 20.05
C LEU A 174 2.48 -16.10 20.28
N SER A 175 1.92 -16.51 21.42
CA SER A 175 1.96 -17.89 21.90
C SER A 175 1.36 -18.89 20.91
N ASP A 176 0.33 -18.48 20.16
CA ASP A 176 -0.39 -19.31 19.17
C ASP A 176 0.31 -19.43 17.80
N LEU A 177 1.36 -18.65 17.54
CA LEU A 177 2.13 -18.76 16.30
C LEU A 177 3.06 -19.98 16.27
N THR A 178 3.28 -20.52 15.06
CA THR A 178 4.43 -21.39 14.74
C THR A 178 5.78 -20.75 15.09
N ALA A 179 6.84 -21.56 15.22
CA ALA A 179 8.18 -21.06 15.54
C ALA A 179 8.71 -20.10 14.46
N GLU A 180 8.44 -20.43 13.20
CA GLU A 180 8.78 -19.62 12.04
C GLU A 180 7.97 -18.30 12.03
N GLY A 181 6.65 -18.35 12.27
CA GLY A 181 5.80 -17.17 12.39
C GLY A 181 6.25 -16.22 13.51
N LYS A 182 6.61 -16.77 14.69
CA LYS A 182 7.18 -16.01 15.82
C LYS A 182 8.44 -15.25 15.41
N GLN A 183 9.32 -15.87 14.63
CA GLN A 183 10.56 -15.24 14.22
C GLN A 183 10.31 -14.08 13.24
N LEU A 184 9.41 -14.28 12.27
CA LEU A 184 9.01 -13.22 11.33
C LEU A 184 8.34 -12.04 12.06
N ALA A 185 7.42 -12.33 12.99
CA ALA A 185 6.75 -11.31 13.79
C ALA A 185 7.75 -10.48 14.60
N ARG A 186 8.76 -11.11 15.22
CA ARG A 186 9.82 -10.41 15.97
C ARG A 186 10.64 -9.48 15.09
N TRP A 187 11.11 -9.96 13.94
CA TRP A 187 11.83 -9.10 13.00
C TRP A 187 10.98 -7.94 12.50
N ALA A 188 9.69 -8.16 12.27
CA ALA A 188 8.77 -7.10 11.83
C ALA A 188 8.50 -6.08 12.95
N MET A 189 8.41 -6.51 14.21
CA MET A 189 8.34 -5.62 15.37
C MET A 189 9.62 -4.79 15.51
N GLU A 190 10.80 -5.42 15.42
CA GLU A 190 12.10 -4.72 15.40
C GLU A 190 12.13 -3.65 14.29
N ALA A 191 11.58 -3.95 13.11
CA ALA A 191 11.52 -3.03 11.98
C ALA A 191 10.73 -1.74 12.30
N TRP A 192 9.62 -1.85 13.03
CA TRP A 192 8.81 -0.71 13.47
C TRP A 192 9.46 0.06 14.63
N GLU A 193 10.09 -0.62 15.59
CA GLU A 193 10.81 0.01 16.72
C GLU A 193 12.02 0.84 16.27
N MET A 194 12.65 0.47 15.15
CA MET A 194 13.74 1.24 14.56
C MET A 194 13.31 2.62 14.06
N VAL A 195 12.02 2.80 13.71
CA VAL A 195 11.51 3.99 13.00
C VAL A 195 10.46 4.77 13.79
N ALA A 196 9.91 4.22 14.87
CA ALA A 196 8.93 4.85 15.73
C ALA A 196 9.30 4.75 17.21
N ASN A 197 8.77 5.66 18.04
CA ASN A 197 8.86 5.54 19.50
C ASN A 197 7.86 4.49 20.02
N LEU A 198 8.18 3.23 19.77
CA LEU A 198 7.44 2.04 20.18
C LEU A 198 8.40 1.03 20.82
N ASP A 199 7.86 0.15 21.66
CA ASP A 199 8.56 -0.98 22.31
C ASP A 199 7.56 -2.13 22.45
N PHE A 200 7.69 -3.18 21.65
CA PHE A 200 6.82 -4.33 21.69
C PHE A 200 7.25 -5.30 22.78
N VAL A 201 6.34 -5.60 23.71
CA VAL A 201 6.63 -6.42 24.88
C VAL A 201 5.84 -7.72 24.82
N GLU A 202 6.53 -8.83 24.59
CA GLU A 202 5.91 -10.16 24.60
C GLU A 202 5.37 -10.51 26.01
N VAL A 203 4.09 -10.89 26.05
CA VAL A 203 3.39 -11.42 27.21
C VAL A 203 2.62 -12.67 26.81
N ASN A 204 2.13 -13.44 27.80
CA ASN A 204 1.34 -14.66 27.56
C ASN A 204 -0.14 -14.52 27.97
N PHE A 205 -0.57 -13.31 28.35
CA PHE A 205 -1.94 -12.97 28.71
C PHE A 205 -2.12 -11.46 28.77
N GLY A 206 -3.29 -10.97 28.32
CA GLY A 206 -3.64 -9.55 28.41
C GLY A 206 -2.80 -8.64 27.51
N ALA A 207 -2.37 -9.16 26.35
CA ALA A 207 -1.71 -8.38 25.32
C ALA A 207 -2.66 -7.34 24.72
N SER A 208 -2.09 -6.22 24.25
CA SER A 208 -2.80 -5.26 23.39
C SER A 208 -3.05 -5.84 22.00
N ILE A 209 -2.12 -6.63 21.48
CA ILE A 209 -2.24 -7.31 20.18
C ILE A 209 -2.03 -8.81 20.36
N VAL A 210 -2.97 -9.63 19.88
CA VAL A 210 -2.84 -11.10 19.87
C VAL A 210 -2.55 -11.58 18.45
N PHE A 211 -1.47 -12.33 18.27
CA PHE A 211 -1.06 -12.87 16.98
C PHE A 211 -1.53 -14.32 16.84
N ASP A 212 -2.23 -14.61 15.75
CA ASP A 212 -2.78 -15.93 15.40
C ASP A 212 -2.30 -16.38 14.00
N ASP A 213 -2.38 -17.68 13.73
CA ASP A 213 -2.13 -18.30 12.43
C ASP A 213 -3.19 -19.35 12.01
N GLU A 214 -4.32 -19.40 12.72
CA GLU A 214 -5.39 -20.37 12.48
C GLU A 214 -6.27 -20.05 11.24
N ASP A 215 -6.35 -18.80 10.78
CA ASP A 215 -6.94 -18.49 9.46
C ASP A 215 -5.90 -18.73 8.35
N SER A 216 -5.73 -20.02 8.07
CA SER A 216 -4.56 -20.58 7.38
C SER A 216 -4.15 -19.91 6.06
N ASN A 217 -5.06 -19.36 5.26
CA ASN A 217 -4.74 -18.83 3.92
C ASN A 217 -4.94 -17.32 3.80
N ARG A 218 -5.04 -16.61 4.93
CA ARG A 218 -5.31 -15.18 4.97
C ARG A 218 -4.28 -14.46 5.84
N ALA A 219 -4.18 -13.16 5.60
CA ALA A 219 -3.53 -12.20 6.47
C ALA A 219 -4.49 -11.04 6.69
N TRP A 220 -4.57 -10.55 7.93
CA TRP A 220 -5.39 -9.40 8.31
C TRP A 220 -5.01 -8.95 9.73
N ALA A 221 -5.29 -7.69 10.06
CA ALA A 221 -5.21 -7.17 11.41
C ALA A 221 -6.29 -6.13 11.69
N TYR A 222 -6.71 -6.02 12.94
CA TYR A 222 -7.57 -4.93 13.39
C TYR A 222 -6.76 -3.69 13.76
N ALA A 223 -7.27 -2.52 13.41
CA ALA A 223 -6.68 -1.26 13.85
C ALA A 223 -6.86 -1.06 15.38
N PRO A 224 -6.01 -0.24 16.03
CA PRO A 224 -6.02 -0.05 17.47
C PRO A 224 -7.38 0.29 18.09
N ASN A 225 -7.78 -0.44 19.14
CA ASN A 225 -9.00 -0.23 19.93
C ASN A 225 -10.30 -0.32 19.12
N THR A 226 -10.32 -1.15 18.06
CA THR A 226 -11.52 -1.36 17.26
C THR A 226 -12.30 -2.60 17.67
N THR A 227 -11.71 -3.48 18.49
CA THR A 227 -12.39 -4.69 18.95
C THR A 227 -13.18 -4.48 20.25
N PRO A 228 -14.34 -5.16 20.44
CA PRO A 228 -15.10 -5.11 21.69
C PRO A 228 -14.44 -5.84 22.87
N PHE A 229 -13.40 -6.65 22.62
CA PHE A 229 -12.88 -7.64 23.57
C PHE A 229 -11.59 -7.20 24.29
N GLY A 230 -11.06 -6.02 23.96
CA GLY A 230 -9.97 -5.37 24.69
C GLY A 230 -8.56 -5.69 24.19
N SER A 231 -8.40 -6.61 23.23
CA SER A 231 -7.19 -6.84 22.44
C SER A 231 -7.52 -6.77 20.95
N ASP A 232 -6.63 -6.19 20.16
CA ASP A 232 -6.73 -6.23 18.70
C ASP A 232 -6.08 -7.54 18.20
N ASP A 233 -6.70 -8.18 17.21
CA ASP A 233 -6.20 -9.45 16.66
C ASP A 233 -5.44 -9.20 15.34
N LEU A 234 -4.39 -9.99 15.12
CA LEU A 234 -3.59 -10.04 13.90
C LEU A 234 -3.39 -11.49 13.49
N ASN A 235 -3.69 -11.83 12.24
CA ASN A 235 -3.50 -13.16 11.69
C ASN A 235 -2.53 -13.16 10.51
N VAL A 236 -1.57 -14.09 10.50
CA VAL A 236 -0.83 -14.50 9.28
C VAL A 236 -0.82 -16.02 9.24
N GLY A 237 -1.66 -16.60 8.37
CA GLY A 237 -1.98 -18.01 8.42
C GLY A 237 -0.84 -18.97 8.05
N LYS A 238 -0.87 -20.20 8.61
CA LYS A 238 0.11 -21.26 8.29
C LYS A 238 0.24 -21.60 6.79
N GLY A 239 -0.87 -21.60 6.06
CA GLY A 239 -0.92 -21.81 4.62
C GLY A 239 -0.33 -20.63 3.82
N TRP A 240 -0.44 -19.40 4.35
CA TRP A 240 0.26 -18.23 3.85
C TRP A 240 1.78 -18.43 3.94
N LEU A 241 2.28 -18.81 5.11
CA LEU A 241 3.71 -19.10 5.32
C LEU A 241 4.21 -20.24 4.41
N SER A 242 3.41 -21.29 4.25
CA SER A 242 3.72 -22.40 3.33
C SER A 242 3.80 -21.96 1.86
N THR A 243 3.01 -20.97 1.46
CA THR A 243 2.95 -20.49 0.08
C THR A 243 4.05 -19.48 -0.22
N TYR A 244 4.28 -18.57 0.73
CA TYR A 244 5.07 -17.36 0.51
C TYR A 244 6.44 -17.39 1.17
N GLY A 245 6.76 -18.43 1.93
CA GLY A 245 8.05 -18.67 2.56
C GLY A 245 8.12 -18.18 4.00
N THR A 246 9.21 -18.52 4.69
CA THR A 246 9.43 -18.21 6.12
C THR A 246 10.78 -17.56 6.41
N ASN A 247 11.47 -17.10 5.37
CA ASN A 247 12.76 -16.41 5.47
C ASN A 247 12.56 -14.89 5.46
N MET A 248 13.60 -14.13 5.78
CA MET A 248 13.60 -12.66 5.73
C MET A 248 13.24 -12.11 4.33
N ASP A 249 13.66 -12.81 3.27
CA ASP A 249 13.45 -12.41 1.88
C ASP A 249 12.13 -12.95 1.29
N SER A 250 11.20 -13.30 2.17
CA SER A 250 9.90 -13.89 1.82
C SER A 250 8.79 -12.82 1.81
N TYR A 251 7.73 -13.09 1.04
CA TYR A 251 6.56 -12.22 1.07
C TYR A 251 5.82 -12.30 2.41
N SER A 252 5.93 -13.41 3.14
CA SER A 252 5.41 -13.53 4.50
C SER A 252 6.06 -12.55 5.48
N PHE A 253 7.36 -12.23 5.31
CA PHE A 253 8.01 -11.22 6.14
C PHE A 253 7.41 -9.82 5.87
N ALA A 254 7.30 -9.44 4.60
CA ALA A 254 6.63 -8.20 4.20
C ALA A 254 5.19 -8.14 4.73
N THR A 255 4.48 -9.28 4.73
CA THR A 255 3.12 -9.40 5.28
C THR A 255 3.10 -9.11 6.78
N TYR A 256 4.03 -9.66 7.58
CA TYR A 256 4.08 -9.32 9.01
C TYR A 256 4.36 -7.82 9.25
N ILE A 257 5.24 -7.19 8.45
CA ILE A 257 5.44 -5.74 8.56
C ILE A 257 4.14 -4.99 8.25
N HIS A 258 3.42 -5.40 7.19
CA HIS A 258 2.15 -4.84 6.76
C HIS A 258 1.05 -4.98 7.82
N GLU A 259 0.80 -6.18 8.30
CA GLU A 259 -0.27 -6.45 9.27
C GLU A 259 0.02 -5.78 10.63
N ILE A 260 1.29 -5.72 11.04
CA ILE A 260 1.66 -4.93 12.23
C ILE A 260 1.41 -3.44 11.99
N GLY A 261 1.66 -2.95 10.77
CA GLY A 261 1.32 -1.59 10.34
C GLY A 261 -0.17 -1.27 10.56
N HIS A 262 -1.06 -2.17 10.16
CA HIS A 262 -2.49 -2.07 10.49
C HIS A 262 -2.75 -2.11 12.00
N ALA A 263 -2.17 -3.07 12.70
CA ALA A 263 -2.35 -3.25 14.14
C ALA A 263 -1.86 -2.05 14.97
N ILE A 264 -0.98 -1.21 14.42
CA ILE A 264 -0.54 0.05 15.04
C ILE A 264 -1.15 1.30 14.38
N GLY A 265 -2.07 1.15 13.41
CA GLY A 265 -2.96 2.23 12.97
C GLY A 265 -2.76 2.78 11.57
N LEU A 266 -2.01 2.10 10.70
CA LEU A 266 -1.86 2.50 9.30
C LEU A 266 -2.93 1.83 8.43
N ALA A 267 -3.62 2.59 7.58
CA ALA A 267 -4.51 2.08 6.54
C ALA A 267 -3.71 1.62 5.30
N HIS A 268 -4.40 1.26 4.22
CA HIS A 268 -3.76 1.11 2.90
C HIS A 268 -3.48 2.47 2.24
N GLN A 269 -2.62 2.47 1.20
CA GLN A 269 -2.31 3.66 0.38
C GLN A 269 -3.44 4.08 -0.58
N GLY A 270 -4.45 3.24 -0.77
CA GLY A 270 -5.69 3.57 -1.46
C GLY A 270 -6.89 3.06 -0.66
N ASN A 271 -8.10 3.29 -1.19
CA ASN A 271 -9.35 2.85 -0.58
C ASN A 271 -9.73 1.42 -1.03
N TYR A 272 -8.74 0.55 -1.19
CA TYR A 272 -8.93 -0.85 -1.55
C TYR A 272 -8.72 -1.75 -0.33
N ASN A 273 -9.29 -2.95 -0.35
CA ASN A 273 -9.13 -3.93 0.73
C ASN A 273 -9.24 -5.36 0.20
N GLY A 274 -8.36 -6.25 0.64
CA GLY A 274 -8.33 -7.68 0.26
C GLY A 274 -7.84 -7.96 -1.17
N SER A 275 -8.11 -7.09 -2.14
CA SER A 275 -7.54 -7.12 -3.49
C SER A 275 -7.51 -5.73 -4.11
N ALA A 276 -6.57 -5.49 -5.04
CA ALA A 276 -6.50 -4.26 -5.82
C ALA A 276 -5.81 -4.51 -7.18
N SER A 277 -6.13 -3.69 -8.18
CA SER A 277 -5.56 -3.67 -9.52
C SER A 277 -5.03 -2.27 -9.86
N TYR A 278 -3.73 -2.19 -10.14
CA TYR A 278 -3.10 -0.93 -10.54
C TYR A 278 -3.65 -0.44 -11.89
N GLY A 279 -3.84 0.86 -12.00
CA GLY A 279 -4.54 1.57 -13.06
C GLY A 279 -6.02 1.82 -12.77
N SER A 280 -6.61 1.19 -11.75
CA SER A 280 -8.01 1.36 -11.37
C SER A 280 -8.16 1.74 -9.90
N ASP A 281 -7.49 1.03 -8.99
CA ASP A 281 -7.77 1.16 -7.56
C ASP A 281 -6.81 2.11 -6.82
N GLU A 282 -5.70 2.53 -7.45
CA GLU A 282 -4.74 3.44 -6.85
C GLU A 282 -5.31 4.85 -6.69
N LEU A 283 -5.13 5.41 -5.49
CA LEU A 283 -5.44 6.81 -5.19
C LEU A 283 -4.32 7.75 -5.67
N PHE A 284 -3.08 7.29 -5.58
CA PHE A 284 -1.88 8.00 -6.00
C PHE A 284 -1.16 7.19 -7.09
N ALA A 285 -0.68 7.84 -8.14
CA ALA A 285 0.02 7.14 -9.23
C ALA A 285 1.29 6.42 -8.72
N ASN A 286 1.96 6.97 -7.70
CA ASN A 286 3.16 6.42 -7.08
C ASN A 286 2.89 5.46 -5.90
N ASP A 287 1.64 5.03 -5.68
CA ASP A 287 1.28 3.99 -4.69
C ASP A 287 1.98 2.65 -5.01
N SER A 288 3.05 2.34 -4.30
CA SER A 288 3.85 1.13 -4.56
C SER A 288 4.62 0.65 -3.35
N TRP A 289 5.03 -0.62 -3.36
CA TRP A 289 5.96 -1.23 -2.40
C TRP A 289 7.28 -0.46 -2.24
N GLN A 290 7.68 0.34 -3.24
CA GLN A 290 8.86 1.19 -3.13
C GLN A 290 8.68 2.30 -2.08
N LEU A 291 7.45 2.82 -1.93
CA LEU A 291 7.14 3.95 -1.06
C LEU A 291 6.46 3.53 0.25
N SER A 292 5.67 2.46 0.23
CA SER A 292 4.92 1.97 1.39
C SER A 292 4.73 0.46 1.35
N VAL A 293 4.99 -0.22 2.47
CA VAL A 293 4.64 -1.64 2.69
C VAL A 293 3.11 -1.85 2.72
N MET A 294 2.34 -0.78 2.96
CA MET A 294 0.87 -0.81 2.97
C MET A 294 0.24 -0.79 1.57
N SER A 295 1.06 -0.68 0.52
CA SER A 295 0.61 -0.75 -0.87
C SER A 295 0.33 -2.19 -1.30
N TYR A 296 -0.69 -2.39 -2.13
CA TYR A 296 -0.92 -3.69 -2.79
C TYR A 296 -0.15 -3.84 -4.09
N PHE A 297 0.46 -2.76 -4.60
CA PHE A 297 1.08 -2.75 -5.91
C PHE A 297 2.60 -2.92 -5.80
N ASN A 298 3.09 -4.05 -6.27
CA ASN A 298 4.53 -4.27 -6.37
C ASN A 298 5.13 -3.47 -7.54
N GLN A 299 6.46 -3.42 -7.62
CA GLN A 299 7.20 -2.59 -8.59
C GLN A 299 6.99 -3.02 -10.06
N THR A 300 6.43 -4.20 -10.31
CA THR A 300 6.08 -4.66 -11.67
C THR A 300 4.64 -4.37 -12.06
N GLU A 301 3.75 -4.21 -11.07
CA GLU A 301 2.35 -3.85 -11.28
C GLU A 301 2.18 -2.34 -11.42
N ASN A 302 2.84 -1.57 -10.55
CA ASN A 302 2.85 -0.12 -10.64
C ASN A 302 3.78 0.35 -11.77
N THR A 303 3.20 0.97 -12.81
CA THR A 303 3.95 1.45 -13.98
C THR A 303 4.50 2.88 -13.86
N SER A 304 4.24 3.59 -12.77
CA SER A 304 4.82 4.91 -12.49
C SER A 304 6.23 4.83 -11.89
N THR A 305 6.59 3.70 -11.27
CA THR A 305 7.93 3.44 -10.75
C THR A 305 8.81 2.69 -11.77
N ASN A 306 10.11 2.95 -11.71
CA ASN A 306 11.14 2.20 -12.43
C ASN A 306 12.00 1.33 -11.49
N SER A 307 11.56 1.13 -10.25
CA SER A 307 12.26 0.28 -9.28
C SER A 307 12.26 -1.19 -9.70
N SER A 308 13.29 -1.91 -9.30
CA SER A 308 13.33 -3.36 -9.49
C SER A 308 12.35 -4.07 -8.56
N PHE A 309 11.78 -5.19 -9.02
CA PHE A 309 11.00 -6.06 -8.13
C PHE A 309 11.87 -6.56 -6.99
N ALA A 310 11.40 -6.34 -5.76
CA ALA A 310 12.05 -6.79 -4.55
C ALA A 310 11.03 -6.84 -3.40
N TYR A 311 11.16 -7.83 -2.53
CA TYR A 311 10.30 -7.93 -1.35
C TYR A 311 10.69 -6.87 -0.32
N VAL A 312 9.69 -6.24 0.27
CA VAL A 312 9.88 -5.20 1.27
C VAL A 312 10.39 -5.84 2.56
N ALA A 313 11.50 -5.31 3.07
CA ALA A 313 12.16 -5.81 4.28
C ALA A 313 12.25 -4.76 5.39
N SER A 314 11.55 -3.62 5.27
CA SER A 314 11.44 -2.59 6.32
C SER A 314 10.18 -1.76 6.11
N PRO A 315 9.72 -0.96 7.09
CA PRO A 315 8.91 0.21 6.80
C PRO A 315 9.60 1.08 5.74
N MET A 316 8.83 1.55 4.77
CA MET A 316 9.30 2.36 3.65
C MET A 316 9.09 3.85 3.92
N MET A 317 9.52 4.73 3.01
CA MET A 317 9.56 6.19 3.26
C MET A 317 8.24 6.78 3.78
N VAL A 318 7.12 6.39 3.18
CA VAL A 318 5.79 6.89 3.58
C VAL A 318 5.36 6.30 4.91
N ASP A 319 5.63 5.02 5.13
CA ASP A 319 5.32 4.32 6.38
C ASP A 319 6.01 4.97 7.57
N ILE A 320 7.29 5.35 7.40
CA ILE A 320 8.10 6.00 8.43
C ILE A 320 7.52 7.38 8.80
N ILE A 321 7.13 8.18 7.80
CA ILE A 321 6.50 9.48 8.06
C ILE A 321 5.16 9.28 8.79
N ALA A 322 4.33 8.35 8.31
CA ALA A 322 3.02 8.07 8.87
C ALA A 322 3.10 7.59 10.33
N ILE A 323 3.98 6.62 10.61
CA ILE A 323 4.09 6.07 11.96
C ILE A 323 4.67 7.09 12.95
N GLN A 324 5.59 7.95 12.50
CA GLN A 324 6.11 9.05 13.31
C GLN A 324 5.05 10.13 13.55
N ASN A 325 4.09 10.34 12.66
CA ASN A 325 2.95 11.22 12.91
C ASN A 325 2.03 10.68 14.03
N LEU A 326 1.93 9.36 14.19
CA LEU A 326 1.12 8.73 15.23
C LEU A 326 1.84 8.67 16.59
N TYR A 327 3.10 8.22 16.59
CA TYR A 327 3.84 7.83 17.80
C TYR A 327 5.12 8.64 18.05
N GLY A 328 5.59 9.44 17.08
CA GLY A 328 6.86 10.15 17.13
C GLY A 328 8.06 9.28 16.73
N ALA A 329 9.17 9.95 16.43
CA ALA A 329 10.46 9.31 16.12
C ALA A 329 11.05 8.58 17.35
N PRO A 330 11.83 7.49 17.16
CA PRO A 330 12.47 6.74 18.24
C PRO A 330 13.29 7.62 19.16
N THR A 331 13.45 7.21 20.43
CA THR A 331 14.26 7.96 21.40
C THR A 331 15.76 7.68 21.24
N ALA A 332 16.59 8.35 22.06
CA ALA A 332 18.05 8.14 22.09
C ALA A 332 18.48 6.74 22.61
N SER A 333 17.55 5.88 23.02
CA SER A 333 17.83 4.48 23.32
C SER A 333 17.68 3.56 22.11
N SER A 334 17.22 4.08 20.96
CA SER A 334 17.09 3.29 19.74
C SER A 334 18.45 2.87 19.20
N VAL A 335 18.48 1.74 18.49
CA VAL A 335 19.66 1.25 17.75
C VAL A 335 20.09 2.17 16.61
N THR A 336 19.22 3.12 16.23
CA THR A 336 19.47 4.15 15.21
C THR A 336 19.97 5.46 15.82
N SER A 337 20.41 5.48 17.08
CA SER A 337 20.98 6.66 17.74
C SER A 337 22.48 6.52 17.97
N GLY A 338 23.19 7.63 17.80
CA GLY A 338 24.64 7.65 17.77
C GLY A 338 25.19 7.10 16.46
N ASN A 339 26.52 6.95 16.39
CA ASN A 339 27.18 6.56 15.15
C ASN A 339 26.80 5.12 14.74
N THR A 340 26.16 4.99 13.60
CA THR A 340 25.71 3.71 13.05
C THR A 340 26.44 3.39 11.75
N THR A 341 26.82 2.13 11.57
CA THR A 341 27.24 1.61 10.26
C THR A 341 26.16 0.68 9.73
N TYR A 342 25.68 0.95 8.52
CA TYR A 342 24.79 0.11 7.74
C TYR A 342 25.60 -0.60 6.64
N GLY A 343 25.36 -1.88 6.39
CA GLY A 343 26.10 -2.65 5.39
C GLY A 343 27.27 -3.46 5.96
N VAL A 344 28.35 -3.58 5.20
CA VAL A 344 29.54 -4.36 5.59
C VAL A 344 30.19 -3.73 6.83
N GLY A 345 30.29 -4.52 7.90
CA GLY A 345 30.76 -4.05 9.20
C GLY A 345 29.68 -3.36 10.02
N SER A 346 28.41 -3.70 9.79
CA SER A 346 27.25 -3.13 10.47
C SER A 346 27.40 -3.09 11.99
N THR A 347 26.82 -2.06 12.59
CA THR A 347 26.70 -1.91 14.04
C THR A 347 25.25 -1.88 14.52
N VAL A 348 24.28 -2.09 13.64
CA VAL A 348 22.84 -2.08 13.99
C VAL A 348 22.53 -3.25 14.93
N GLY A 349 23.03 -4.45 14.61
CA GLY A 349 22.99 -5.61 15.51
C GLY A 349 21.62 -6.30 15.60
N ASN A 350 20.79 -6.15 14.56
CA ASN A 350 19.46 -6.78 14.46
C ASN A 350 19.24 -7.36 13.06
N TYR A 351 17.98 -7.71 12.75
CA TYR A 351 17.59 -8.32 11.47
C TYR A 351 18.07 -7.55 10.22
N LEU A 352 18.24 -6.23 10.29
CA LEU A 352 18.65 -5.40 9.16
C LEU A 352 20.08 -5.74 8.70
N ASP A 353 20.93 -6.29 9.58
CA ASP A 353 22.26 -6.79 9.21
C ASP A 353 22.17 -7.90 8.15
N ASP A 354 21.18 -8.79 8.27
CA ASP A 354 20.94 -9.87 7.31
C ASP A 354 20.37 -9.33 5.99
N VAL A 355 19.52 -8.30 6.05
CA VAL A 355 19.03 -7.59 4.85
C VAL A 355 20.21 -6.99 4.07
N PHE A 356 21.13 -6.32 4.77
CA PHE A 356 22.33 -5.79 4.13
C PHE A 356 23.29 -6.88 3.66
N ALA A 357 23.43 -7.99 4.38
CA ALA A 357 24.23 -9.13 3.93
C ALA A 357 23.68 -9.71 2.60
N ALA A 358 22.37 -9.79 2.46
CA ALA A 358 21.72 -10.18 1.21
C ALA A 358 21.97 -9.16 0.08
N LEU A 359 21.81 -7.85 0.34
CA LEU A 359 22.07 -6.79 -0.65
C LEU A 359 23.53 -6.74 -1.10
N THR A 360 24.48 -7.01 -0.20
CA THR A 360 25.92 -6.84 -0.46
C THR A 360 26.59 -8.09 -1.03
N SER A 361 26.14 -9.28 -0.62
CA SER A 361 26.82 -10.54 -0.93
C SER A 361 25.89 -11.63 -1.47
N GLY A 362 24.58 -11.38 -1.55
CA GLY A 362 23.57 -12.40 -1.84
C GLY A 362 23.49 -13.49 -0.77
N SER A 363 24.12 -13.28 0.39
CA SER A 363 24.19 -14.30 1.45
C SER A 363 22.84 -14.49 2.11
N GLY A 364 22.47 -15.75 2.33
CA GLY A 364 21.26 -16.11 3.08
C GLY A 364 19.93 -15.77 2.38
N SER A 365 19.98 -15.38 1.11
CA SER A 365 18.80 -14.92 0.37
C SER A 365 18.75 -15.53 -1.04
N THR A 366 17.53 -15.81 -1.47
CA THR A 366 17.15 -16.28 -2.80
C THR A 366 16.36 -15.24 -3.60
N ASN A 367 15.76 -14.25 -2.92
CA ASN A 367 14.97 -13.18 -3.52
C ASN A 367 15.59 -11.81 -3.25
N ALA A 368 15.44 -10.88 -4.21
CA ALA A 368 15.82 -9.49 -3.96
C ALA A 368 14.97 -8.87 -2.84
N MET A 369 15.61 -8.04 -2.01
CA MET A 369 14.94 -7.26 -0.97
C MET A 369 15.12 -5.75 -1.20
N THR A 370 14.15 -4.97 -0.74
CA THR A 370 14.19 -3.50 -0.73
C THR A 370 13.98 -3.01 0.70
N ALA A 371 14.66 -1.93 1.07
CA ALA A 371 14.58 -1.36 2.41
C ALA A 371 14.77 0.16 2.39
N THR A 372 14.35 0.82 3.46
CA THR A 372 14.60 2.24 3.71
C THR A 372 15.38 2.39 5.01
N ILE A 373 16.51 3.09 4.96
CA ILE A 373 17.29 3.43 6.15
C ILE A 373 16.64 4.62 6.84
N TYR A 374 16.31 4.46 8.11
CA TYR A 374 16.10 5.56 9.03
C TYR A 374 17.22 5.54 10.06
N ASP A 375 17.91 6.67 10.19
CA ASP A 375 18.81 6.97 11.29
C ASP A 375 18.34 8.23 12.01
N ARG A 376 18.43 8.23 13.35
CA ARG A 376 17.95 9.31 14.21
C ARG A 376 18.98 10.43 14.35
N ASP A 377 20.20 10.07 14.71
CA ASP A 377 21.29 11.01 15.01
C ASP A 377 22.62 10.26 15.06
N GLY A 378 23.71 10.93 14.70
CA GLY A 378 25.01 10.24 14.69
C GLY A 378 25.98 10.83 13.69
N VAL A 379 27.00 10.03 13.39
CA VAL A 379 27.88 10.20 12.24
C VAL A 379 27.94 8.85 11.54
N ASP A 380 27.07 8.71 10.56
CA ASP A 380 26.59 7.41 10.11
C ASP A 380 27.23 7.02 8.79
N THR A 381 27.38 5.72 8.59
CA THR A 381 28.13 5.16 7.46
C THR A 381 27.28 4.15 6.71
N ILE A 382 27.12 4.34 5.41
CA ILE A 382 26.71 3.26 4.50
C ILE A 382 27.97 2.61 3.93
N SER A 383 28.15 1.32 4.16
CA SER A 383 29.37 0.58 3.81
C SER A 383 29.07 -0.58 2.87
N PHE A 384 29.59 -0.49 1.65
CA PHE A 384 29.66 -1.59 0.70
C PHE A 384 31.11 -2.08 0.51
N ALA A 385 31.94 -1.91 1.55
CA ALA A 385 33.35 -2.25 1.51
C ALA A 385 33.58 -3.71 1.05
N GLY A 386 34.36 -3.89 -0.01
CA GLY A 386 34.69 -5.22 -0.54
C GLY A 386 33.59 -5.90 -1.37
N VAL A 387 32.45 -5.23 -1.58
CA VAL A 387 31.36 -5.73 -2.42
C VAL A 387 31.78 -5.67 -3.90
N SER A 388 31.41 -6.70 -4.67
CA SER A 388 31.76 -6.81 -6.11
C SER A 388 30.60 -6.42 -7.03
N HIS A 389 29.88 -5.36 -6.62
CA HIS A 389 28.78 -4.74 -7.35
C HIS A 389 29.11 -3.27 -7.58
N SER A 390 28.68 -2.72 -8.72
CA SER A 390 28.65 -1.26 -8.91
C SER A 390 27.46 -0.67 -8.15
N LEU A 391 27.64 0.52 -7.59
CA LEU A 391 26.63 1.22 -6.79
C LEU A 391 26.26 2.53 -7.45
N ARG A 392 24.96 2.88 -7.39
CA ARG A 392 24.52 4.27 -7.49
C ARG A 392 23.97 4.67 -6.13
N LEU A 393 24.84 5.16 -5.26
CA LEU A 393 24.48 5.56 -3.91
C LEU A 393 24.12 7.06 -3.89
N ASP A 394 22.93 7.36 -3.42
CA ASP A 394 22.46 8.72 -3.15
C ASP A 394 22.25 8.90 -1.65
N MET A 395 23.09 9.71 -1.01
CA MET A 395 23.10 9.92 0.44
C MET A 395 22.06 10.95 0.89
N ARG A 396 21.26 11.51 -0.03
CA ARG A 396 20.23 12.51 0.30
C ARG A 396 18.99 11.81 0.86
N ALA A 397 18.37 12.41 1.86
CA ALA A 397 17.06 11.98 2.34
C ALA A 397 16.03 12.00 1.20
N GLU A 398 15.05 11.09 1.27
CA GLU A 398 13.98 10.89 0.28
C GLU A 398 14.49 10.50 -1.13
N HIS A 399 15.70 9.94 -1.21
CA HIS A 399 16.25 9.40 -2.45
C HIS A 399 16.49 7.90 -2.34
N PHE A 400 16.49 7.25 -3.51
CA PHE A 400 16.76 5.83 -3.65
C PHE A 400 18.11 5.60 -4.32
N SER A 401 18.70 4.46 -3.99
CA SER A 401 19.99 3.99 -4.48
C SER A 401 19.88 2.66 -5.22
N ASP A 402 20.83 2.41 -6.11
CA ASP A 402 20.97 1.15 -6.84
C ASP A 402 22.09 0.32 -6.23
N VAL A 403 21.88 -0.99 -6.12
CA VAL A 403 22.89 -1.95 -5.66
C VAL A 403 23.02 -3.06 -6.69
N GLY A 404 24.19 -3.10 -7.35
CA GLY A 404 24.43 -4.05 -8.44
C GLY A 404 23.50 -3.80 -9.62
N ALA A 405 22.72 -4.82 -9.99
CA ALA A 405 21.76 -4.74 -11.09
C ALA A 405 20.37 -4.24 -10.66
N LEU A 406 20.14 -4.10 -9.36
CA LEU A 406 18.84 -3.70 -8.81
C LEU A 406 18.77 -2.18 -8.70
N THR A 407 17.75 -1.61 -9.33
CA THR A 407 17.51 -0.17 -9.41
C THR A 407 16.55 0.28 -8.30
N ASN A 408 16.90 1.36 -7.61
CA ASN A 408 16.10 2.03 -6.58
C ASN A 408 15.58 1.13 -5.43
N ILE A 409 16.44 0.25 -4.90
CA ILE A 409 16.09 -0.72 -3.85
C ILE A 409 16.47 -0.30 -2.42
N LEU A 410 17.23 0.78 -2.27
CA LEU A 410 17.66 1.28 -0.95
C LEU A 410 17.31 2.75 -0.80
N GLY A 411 16.31 3.03 0.02
CA GLY A 411 15.87 4.38 0.35
C GLY A 411 16.59 4.97 1.56
N ILE A 412 16.63 6.29 1.67
CA ILE A 412 16.97 7.01 2.90
C ILE A 412 15.76 7.82 3.34
N ALA A 413 15.27 7.58 4.56
CA ALA A 413 14.08 8.22 5.09
C ALA A 413 14.24 9.74 5.24
N ARG A 414 13.10 10.44 5.28
CA ARG A 414 13.07 11.86 5.65
C ARG A 414 13.71 12.07 7.03
N GLY A 415 14.53 13.11 7.14
CA GLY A 415 15.15 13.51 8.40
C GLY A 415 16.43 12.72 8.75
N THR A 416 16.71 11.63 8.03
CA THR A 416 17.97 10.88 8.18
C THR A 416 19.10 11.58 7.44
N VAL A 417 20.24 11.70 8.11
CA VAL A 417 21.48 12.24 7.54
C VAL A 417 22.52 11.13 7.58
N ILE A 418 23.14 10.85 6.44
CA ILE A 418 24.28 9.92 6.35
C ILE A 418 25.52 10.74 6.01
N GLU A 419 26.53 10.70 6.88
CA GLU A 419 27.75 11.49 6.70
C GLU A 419 28.79 10.74 5.87
N LYS A 420 28.79 9.41 5.89
CA LYS A 420 29.88 8.62 5.31
C LYS A 420 29.38 7.55 4.36
N ALA A 421 30.15 7.33 3.31
CA ALA A 421 29.92 6.26 2.36
C ALA A 421 31.22 5.56 2.00
N ILE A 422 31.19 4.23 1.96
CA ILE A 422 32.26 3.38 1.46
C ILE A 422 31.73 2.58 0.27
N GLY A 423 32.31 2.81 -0.90
CA GLY A 423 32.01 2.08 -2.14
C GLY A 423 32.50 0.63 -2.15
N GLY A 424 32.20 -0.06 -3.23
CA GLY A 424 32.59 -1.42 -3.53
C GLY A 424 33.96 -1.52 -4.23
N ASN A 425 34.16 -2.64 -4.93
CA ASN A 425 35.38 -2.94 -5.69
C ASN A 425 35.25 -2.59 -7.20
N LEU A 426 34.07 -2.14 -7.63
CA LEU A 426 33.78 -1.77 -9.03
C LEU A 426 33.52 -0.26 -9.11
N GLY A 427 33.45 0.29 -10.32
CA GLY A 427 33.22 1.73 -10.49
C GLY A 427 31.85 2.16 -9.97
N ASP A 428 31.86 3.00 -8.93
CA ASP A 428 30.66 3.47 -8.24
C ASP A 428 30.29 4.92 -8.60
N HIS A 429 29.02 5.26 -8.44
CA HIS A 429 28.53 6.63 -8.46
C HIS A 429 27.95 6.99 -7.09
N ILE A 430 28.62 7.88 -6.36
CA ILE A 430 28.20 8.26 -4.99
C ILE A 430 27.93 9.76 -4.94
N THR A 431 26.69 10.11 -4.59
CA THR A 431 26.25 11.50 -4.38
C THR A 431 26.05 11.76 -2.89
N GLY A 432 26.81 12.71 -2.36
CA GLY A 432 26.67 13.25 -1.01
C GLY A 432 25.42 14.10 -0.82
N ASN A 433 25.23 14.60 0.39
CA ASN A 433 24.09 15.41 0.79
C ASN A 433 24.53 16.83 1.21
N SER A 434 23.72 17.50 2.03
CA SER A 434 24.02 18.86 2.50
C SER A 434 24.92 18.89 3.74
N ALA A 435 25.23 17.74 4.35
CA ALA A 435 26.15 17.63 5.49
C ALA A 435 27.60 17.47 5.01
N ALA A 436 28.56 17.57 5.94
CA ALA A 436 29.97 17.34 5.63
C ALA A 436 30.22 15.85 5.36
N ASN A 437 30.29 15.47 4.08
CA ASN A 437 30.41 14.06 3.71
C ASN A 437 31.86 13.57 3.66
N THR A 438 32.11 12.35 4.16
CA THR A 438 33.35 11.60 3.92
C THR A 438 33.04 10.40 3.03
N VAL A 439 33.42 10.49 1.76
CA VAL A 439 33.14 9.45 0.77
C VAL A 439 34.43 8.78 0.31
N PHE A 440 34.46 7.45 0.40
CA PHE A 440 35.56 6.63 -0.09
C PHE A 440 35.03 5.67 -1.16
N GLY A 441 35.33 5.93 -2.44
CA GLY A 441 34.90 5.07 -3.56
C GLY A 441 35.49 3.65 -3.54
N ALA A 442 36.57 3.44 -2.77
CA ALA A 442 37.29 2.18 -2.65
C ALA A 442 37.94 1.71 -3.97
N GLY A 443 37.48 0.63 -4.58
CA GLY A 443 38.10 0.06 -5.78
C GLY A 443 37.26 0.35 -7.02
N GLY A 444 37.90 0.60 -8.16
CA GLY A 444 37.18 0.91 -9.40
C GLY A 444 37.46 2.31 -9.91
N ASN A 445 36.71 2.73 -10.93
CA ASN A 445 36.74 4.08 -11.46
C ASN A 445 35.48 4.81 -10.99
N ASP A 446 35.59 5.52 -9.87
CA ASP A 446 34.43 6.06 -9.18
C ASP A 446 34.12 7.50 -9.59
N THR A 447 32.84 7.86 -9.51
CA THR A 447 32.35 9.23 -9.62
C THR A 447 31.78 9.65 -8.28
N LEU A 448 32.47 10.59 -7.61
CA LEU A 448 32.07 11.09 -6.31
C LEU A 448 31.60 12.54 -6.45
N VAL A 449 30.35 12.79 -6.09
CA VAL A 449 29.73 14.13 -6.10
C VAL A 449 29.49 14.53 -4.65
N GLY A 450 30.24 15.49 -4.11
CA GLY A 450 30.21 15.83 -2.68
C GLY A 450 28.91 16.46 -2.16
N GLY A 451 27.95 16.78 -3.02
CA GLY A 451 26.74 17.51 -2.63
C GLY A 451 27.01 18.98 -2.34
N SER A 452 26.16 19.60 -1.50
CA SER A 452 26.27 21.02 -1.12
C SER A 452 26.98 21.25 0.21
N GLY A 453 27.29 20.18 0.97
CA GLY A 453 27.96 20.26 2.25
C GLY A 453 29.43 20.66 2.14
N SER A 454 29.98 21.22 3.21
CA SER A 454 31.35 21.75 3.30
C SER A 454 32.18 21.04 4.35
#